data_AF-A0A9P5LZX5-F1
#
_entry.id   AF-A0A9P5LZX5-F1
#
_cell.length_a   1.000
_cell.length_b   1.000
_cell.length_c   1.000
_cell.angle_alpha   90.00
_cell.angle_beta   90.00
_cell.angle_gamma   90.00
#
_symmetry.space_group_name_H-M   'P 1'
#
loop_
_entity.id
_entity.type
_entity.pdbx_description
1 polymer ?
#
loop_
_entity_poly.entity_id
_entity_poly.type
_entity_poly.pdbx_seq_one_letter_code
_entity_poly.pdbx_strand_id
1 'polypeptide(L)'
;MFNSGFSESTTNSAVLREDDHEAFDVLVDWVYTSILPRDAGFWGLVEVYVLADKICLPELMDQVMDAIQAECPLHPSDASNIYNRLPKGSKLRLFALDIITFEFTNLMQLNITNLVNVNAKNEEFALDFLIGIQCYMSRRTAISNPRKSRSCTYHSHKDGKCTSTRKSKASDMK
;
A
#
# COMPACT_ATOMS: atom_id res chain seq x y z
N MET A 1 0.05 25.35 1.64
CA MET A 1 1.46 25.58 2.01
C MET A 1 1.98 26.88 1.41
N PHE A 2 2.23 26.97 0.11
CA PHE A 2 2.80 28.18 -0.51
C PHE A 2 1.80 29.33 -0.75
N ASN A 3 0.51 29.05 -0.82
CA ASN A 3 -0.56 30.06 -0.98
C ASN A 3 -1.32 30.34 0.33
N SER A 4 -0.63 30.32 1.47
CA SER A 4 -1.25 30.42 2.81
C SER A 4 -0.39 31.27 3.76
N GLY A 5 -0.88 31.54 4.98
CA GLY A 5 -0.17 32.35 5.99
C GLY A 5 0.98 31.64 6.73
N PHE A 6 1.50 30.54 6.21
CA PHE A 6 2.63 29.81 6.81
C PHE A 6 3.97 30.45 6.44
N SER A 7 5.01 30.26 7.24
CA SER A 7 6.35 30.84 7.01
C SER A 7 6.97 30.47 5.66
N GLU A 8 6.59 29.31 5.14
CA GLU A 8 7.02 28.70 3.89
C GLU A 8 6.50 29.49 2.68
N SER A 9 5.39 30.24 2.82
CA SER A 9 4.95 31.15 1.75
C SER A 9 5.80 32.41 1.66
N THR A 10 6.41 32.85 2.77
CA THR A 10 7.28 34.03 2.79
C THR A 10 8.65 33.71 2.19
N THR A 11 9.16 32.50 2.44
CA THR A 11 10.48 32.06 1.95
C THR A 11 10.39 31.34 0.61
N ASN A 12 9.18 31.02 0.15
CA ASN A 12 8.92 30.15 -1.01
C ASN A 12 9.73 28.84 -0.95
N SER A 13 9.91 28.31 0.26
CA SER A 13 10.73 27.14 0.54
C SER A 13 10.08 26.28 1.60
N ALA A 14 10.15 24.97 1.41
CA ALA A 14 9.67 23.95 2.35
C ALA A 14 10.85 23.05 2.75
N VAL A 15 10.89 22.62 4.01
CA VAL A 15 11.87 21.62 4.47
C VAL A 15 11.10 20.41 4.97
N LEU A 16 11.25 19.29 4.26
CA LEU A 16 10.65 18.00 4.60
C LEU A 16 11.75 17.13 5.22
N ARG A 17 11.82 17.08 6.56
CA ARG A 17 12.96 16.45 7.28
C ARG A 17 12.79 14.95 7.46
N GLU A 18 11.55 14.49 7.51
CA GLU A 18 11.18 13.09 7.78
C GLU A 18 10.96 12.24 6.52
N ASP A 19 11.30 12.77 5.34
CA ASP A 19 11.06 12.09 4.07
C ASP A 19 12.36 11.57 3.46
N ASP A 20 12.26 10.39 2.84
CA ASP A 20 13.37 9.79 2.12
C ASP A 20 13.66 10.57 0.83
N HIS A 21 14.94 10.87 0.61
CA HIS A 21 15.40 11.66 -0.54
C HIS A 21 15.13 10.97 -1.88
N GLU A 22 15.27 9.64 -1.96
CA GLU A 22 15.01 8.90 -3.20
C GLU A 22 13.52 8.90 -3.53
N ALA A 23 12.67 8.74 -2.51
CA ALA A 23 11.22 8.88 -2.68
C ALA A 23 10.78 10.28 -3.12
N PHE A 24 11.48 11.31 -2.64
CA PHE A 24 11.23 12.69 -3.08
C PHE A 24 11.63 12.92 -4.53
N ASP A 25 12.75 12.37 -4.99
CA ASP A 25 13.17 12.45 -6.39
C ASP A 25 12.12 11.79 -7.31
N VAL A 26 11.61 10.62 -6.91
CA VAL A 26 10.50 9.95 -7.62
C VAL A 26 9.24 10.83 -7.66
N LEU A 27 8.91 11.50 -6.55
CA LEU A 27 7.77 12.42 -6.50
C LEU A 27 7.96 13.58 -7.48
N VAL A 28 9.13 14.21 -7.52
CA VAL A 28 9.42 15.33 -8.42
C VAL A 28 9.26 14.89 -9.87
N ASP A 29 9.90 13.79 -10.25
CA ASP A 29 9.79 13.24 -11.60
C ASP A 29 8.34 12.91 -11.96
N TRP A 30 7.59 12.31 -11.02
CA TRP A 30 6.18 12.01 -11.23
C TRP A 30 5.31 13.27 -11.36
N VAL A 31 5.56 14.34 -10.60
CA VAL A 31 4.79 15.59 -10.71
C VAL A 31 4.93 16.19 -12.11
N TYR A 32 6.10 16.07 -12.73
CA TYR A 32 6.34 16.61 -14.08
C TYR A 32 5.91 15.68 -15.21
N THR A 33 5.92 14.35 -14.99
CA THR A 33 5.68 13.36 -16.07
C THR A 33 4.39 12.58 -15.92
N SER A 34 3.80 12.55 -14.72
CA SER A 34 2.71 11.66 -14.30
C SER A 34 3.01 10.16 -14.47
N ILE A 35 4.29 9.79 -14.56
CA ILE A 35 4.76 8.42 -14.78
C ILE A 35 5.60 7.99 -13.57
N LEU A 36 5.24 6.85 -12.97
CA LEU A 36 6.06 6.24 -11.93
C LEU A 36 7.32 5.59 -12.56
N PRO A 37 8.53 5.89 -12.05
CA PRO A 37 9.75 5.20 -12.46
C PRO A 37 9.65 3.70 -12.19
N ARG A 38 10.15 2.87 -13.11
CA ARG A 38 10.01 1.40 -13.03
C ARG A 38 11.02 0.73 -12.12
N ASP A 39 12.04 1.46 -11.71
CA ASP A 39 13.28 0.84 -11.21
C ASP A 39 13.35 0.85 -9.67
N ALA A 40 12.27 1.28 -9.00
CA ALA A 40 12.20 1.31 -7.54
C ALA A 40 11.96 -0.10 -6.97
N GLY A 41 12.86 -0.54 -6.07
CA GLY A 41 12.63 -1.74 -5.27
C GLY A 41 11.42 -1.59 -4.34
N PHE A 42 10.94 -2.69 -3.76
CA PHE A 42 9.75 -2.70 -2.89
C PHE A 42 9.76 -1.61 -1.82
N TRP A 43 10.86 -1.46 -1.08
CA TRP A 43 10.94 -0.45 -0.03
C TRP A 43 10.96 0.97 -0.59
N GLY A 44 11.60 1.21 -1.74
CA GLY A 44 11.50 2.49 -2.45
C GLY A 44 10.05 2.83 -2.81
N LEU A 45 9.29 1.85 -3.33
CA LEU A 45 7.85 2.02 -3.59
C LEU A 45 7.07 2.30 -2.31
N VAL A 46 7.38 1.65 -1.18
CA VAL A 46 6.73 1.92 0.10
C VAL A 46 7.07 3.33 0.62
N GLU A 47 8.31 3.79 0.48
CA GLU A 47 8.69 5.18 0.81
C GLU A 47 7.89 6.19 -0.03
N VAL A 48 7.78 5.96 -1.34
CA VAL A 48 6.99 6.81 -2.24
C VAL A 48 5.51 6.79 -1.85
N TYR A 49 4.95 5.63 -1.49
CA TYR A 49 3.57 5.54 -1.02
C TYR A 49 3.36 6.35 0.27
N VAL A 50 4.26 6.21 1.25
CA VAL A 50 4.19 6.93 2.52
C VAL A 50 4.30 8.44 2.30
N LEU A 51 5.21 8.88 1.42
CA LEU A 51 5.31 10.28 1.03
C LEU A 51 3.99 10.76 0.40
N ALA A 52 3.47 10.04 -0.58
CA ALA A 52 2.23 10.38 -1.28
C ALA A 52 1.01 10.44 -0.35
N ASP A 53 0.93 9.57 0.67
CA ASP A 53 -0.09 9.60 1.72
C ASP A 53 -0.01 10.91 2.53
N LYS A 54 1.19 11.29 2.98
CA LYS A 54 1.42 12.51 3.76
C LYS A 54 1.01 13.79 3.01
N ILE A 55 1.30 13.88 1.72
CA ILE A 55 0.98 15.05 0.89
C ILE A 55 -0.34 14.92 0.13
N CYS A 56 -1.14 13.89 0.44
CA CYS A 56 -2.48 13.66 -0.09
C CYS A 56 -2.55 13.54 -1.63
N LEU A 57 -1.69 12.72 -2.24
CA LEU A 57 -1.67 12.43 -3.68
C LEU A 57 -2.21 11.02 -4.00
N PRO A 58 -3.53 10.81 -4.01
CA PRO A 58 -4.12 9.48 -4.20
C PRO A 58 -3.80 8.86 -5.56
N GLU A 59 -3.64 9.65 -6.62
CA GLU A 59 -3.29 9.14 -7.94
C GLU A 59 -1.89 8.50 -7.97
N LEU A 60 -0.94 9.08 -7.24
CA LEU A 60 0.40 8.50 -7.08
C LEU A 60 0.34 7.23 -6.21
N MET A 61 -0.41 7.27 -5.10
CA MET A 61 -0.63 6.10 -4.24
C MET A 61 -1.18 4.90 -5.03
N ASP A 62 -2.09 5.15 -5.97
CA ASP A 62 -2.70 4.11 -6.81
C ASP A 62 -1.70 3.50 -7.80
N GLN A 63 -0.87 4.33 -8.46
CA GLN A 63 0.17 3.83 -9.36
C GLN A 63 1.21 3.01 -8.60
N VAL A 64 1.61 3.47 -7.43
CA VAL A 64 2.55 2.75 -6.55
C VAL A 64 1.93 1.44 -6.07
N MET A 65 0.65 1.43 -5.70
CA MET A 65 -0.06 0.20 -5.34
C MET A 65 -0.07 -0.81 -6.49
N ASP A 66 -0.32 -0.37 -7.73
CA ASP A 66 -0.28 -1.22 -8.91
C ASP A 66 1.10 -1.86 -9.11
N ALA A 67 2.18 -1.10 -8.88
CA ALA A 67 3.56 -1.59 -8.93
C ALA A 67 3.86 -2.62 -7.82
N ILE A 68 3.52 -2.30 -6.57
CA ILE A 68 3.70 -3.21 -5.41
C ILE A 68 2.98 -4.54 -5.62
N GLN A 69 1.74 -4.49 -6.13
CA GLN A 69 0.96 -5.70 -6.42
C GLN A 69 1.62 -6.59 -7.47
N ALA A 70 2.22 -5.98 -8.49
CA ALA A 70 2.78 -6.69 -9.64
C ALA A 70 4.11 -7.38 -9.31
N GLU A 71 4.99 -6.73 -8.55
CA GLU A 71 6.42 -7.08 -8.60
C GLU A 71 7.05 -7.42 -7.25
N CYS A 72 6.39 -7.16 -6.13
CA CYS A 72 7.07 -7.21 -4.83
C CYS A 72 6.57 -8.33 -3.91
N PRO A 73 7.41 -9.31 -3.52
CA PRO A 73 7.07 -10.21 -2.41
C PRO A 73 6.91 -9.40 -1.12
N LEU A 74 5.97 -9.79 -0.26
CA LEU A 74 5.67 -9.08 0.99
C LEU A 74 5.75 -10.09 2.14
N HIS A 75 6.65 -9.84 3.09
CA HIS A 75 6.84 -10.68 4.26
C HIS A 75 6.16 -10.08 5.50
N PRO A 76 5.89 -10.89 6.56
CA PRO A 76 5.27 -10.38 7.78
C PRO A 76 6.00 -9.17 8.40
N SER A 77 7.33 -9.15 8.33
CA SER A 77 8.13 -8.01 8.80
C SER A 77 7.81 -6.72 8.05
N ASP A 78 7.54 -6.83 6.76
CA ASP A 78 7.17 -5.69 5.92
C ASP A 78 5.79 -5.16 6.31
N ALA A 79 4.83 -6.06 6.55
CA ALA A 79 3.50 -5.68 7.04
C ALA A 79 3.58 -4.91 8.37
N SER A 80 4.42 -5.38 9.32
CA SER A 80 4.65 -4.69 10.59
C SER A 80 5.17 -3.26 10.38
N ASN A 81 6.16 -3.10 9.50
CA ASN A 81 6.76 -1.80 9.20
C ASN A 81 5.77 -0.87 8.50
N ILE A 82 4.96 -1.39 7.58
CA ILE A 82 3.87 -0.66 6.91
C ILE A 82 2.86 -0.16 7.96
N TYR A 83 2.44 -1.02 8.89
CA TYR A 83 1.51 -0.65 9.96
C TYR A 83 2.05 0.45 10.87
N ASN A 84 3.36 0.48 11.15
CA ASN A 84 3.98 1.50 11.98
C ASN A 84 4.05 2.88 11.31
N ARG A 85 3.98 2.93 9.98
CA ARG A 85 4.22 4.15 9.19
C ARG A 85 2.96 4.75 8.59
N LEU A 86 1.91 3.96 8.45
CA LEU A 86 0.68 4.38 7.79
C LEU A 86 -0.54 4.38 8.74
N PRO A 87 -1.46 5.33 8.57
CA PRO A 87 -2.63 5.43 9.42
C PRO A 87 -3.59 4.24 9.25
N LYS A 88 -4.45 4.04 10.24
CA LYS A 88 -5.57 3.08 10.16
C LYS A 88 -6.43 3.39 8.94
N GLY A 89 -6.83 2.34 8.22
CA GLY A 89 -7.60 2.46 6.98
C GLY A 89 -6.75 2.65 5.71
N SER A 90 -5.42 2.77 5.84
CA SER A 90 -4.52 2.78 4.68
C SER A 90 -4.72 1.55 3.80
N LYS A 91 -4.78 1.77 2.49
CA LYS A 91 -4.96 0.70 1.52
C LYS A 91 -3.75 -0.21 1.39
N LEU A 92 -2.55 0.32 1.64
CA LEU A 92 -1.33 -0.49 1.69
C LEU A 92 -1.29 -1.39 2.94
N ARG A 93 -1.81 -0.93 4.09
CA ARG A 93 -2.02 -1.81 5.26
C ARG A 93 -2.98 -2.95 4.93
N LEU A 94 -4.12 -2.63 4.31
CA LEU A 94 -5.10 -3.64 3.88
C LEU A 94 -4.51 -4.65 2.90
N PHE A 95 -3.75 -4.19 1.90
CA PHE A 95 -3.09 -5.07 0.95
C PHE A 95 -2.07 -6.00 1.63
N ALA A 96 -1.23 -5.45 2.50
CA ALA A 96 -0.25 -6.22 3.27
C ALA A 96 -0.91 -7.31 4.12
N LEU A 97 -1.97 -6.95 4.85
CA LEU A 97 -2.75 -7.87 5.66
C LEU A 97 -3.34 -9.01 4.82
N ASP A 98 -3.98 -8.68 3.69
CA ASP A 98 -4.63 -9.67 2.83
C ASP A 98 -3.61 -10.64 2.21
N ILE A 99 -2.43 -10.14 1.82
CA ILE A 99 -1.34 -11.00 1.29
C ILE A 99 -0.86 -11.98 2.34
N ILE A 100 -0.53 -11.50 3.55
CA ILE A 100 -0.05 -12.36 4.63
C ILE A 100 -1.12 -13.37 5.05
N THR A 101 -2.38 -12.95 5.12
CA THR A 101 -3.49 -13.86 5.43
C THR A 101 -3.64 -14.91 4.34
N PHE A 102 -3.61 -14.54 3.05
CA PHE A 102 -3.68 -15.47 1.93
C PHE A 102 -2.52 -16.48 1.94
N GLU A 103 -1.28 -16.03 2.15
CA GLU A 103 -0.10 -16.90 2.21
C GLU A 103 -0.19 -17.86 3.40
N PHE A 104 -0.70 -17.40 4.53
CA PHE A 104 -0.93 -18.22 5.73
C PHE A 104 -1.96 -19.32 5.47
N THR A 105 -3.13 -18.95 4.95
CA THR A 105 -4.28 -19.86 4.86
C THR A 105 -4.23 -20.77 3.65
N ASN A 106 -3.74 -20.29 2.50
CA ASN A 106 -3.86 -21.01 1.23
C ASN A 106 -2.55 -21.66 0.78
N LEU A 107 -1.39 -21.05 1.07
CA LEU A 107 -0.11 -21.56 0.60
C LEU A 107 0.65 -22.33 1.68
N MET A 108 0.38 -22.06 2.97
CA MET A 108 1.14 -22.58 4.12
C MET A 108 2.65 -22.29 4.01
N GLN A 109 3.03 -21.22 3.33
CA GLN A 109 4.42 -20.89 3.00
C GLN A 109 5.08 -19.95 4.02
N LEU A 110 4.31 -19.40 4.97
CA LEU A 110 4.84 -18.45 5.93
C LEU A 110 5.68 -19.10 7.02
N ASN A 111 6.79 -18.45 7.34
CA ASN A 111 7.59 -18.78 8.52
C ASN A 111 6.82 -18.35 9.78
N ILE A 112 6.25 -19.32 10.50
CA ILE A 112 5.43 -19.11 11.69
C ILE A 112 6.21 -18.37 12.79
N THR A 113 7.50 -18.65 12.96
CA THR A 113 8.34 -17.97 13.95
C THR A 113 8.46 -16.48 13.66
N ASN A 114 8.62 -16.10 12.39
CA ASN A 114 8.65 -14.68 11.99
C ASN A 114 7.30 -14.01 12.25
N LEU A 115 6.20 -14.71 11.94
CA LEU A 115 4.85 -14.20 12.16
C LEU A 115 4.54 -13.96 13.65
N VAL A 116 4.95 -14.89 14.53
CA VAL A 116 4.83 -14.72 15.99
C VAL A 116 5.59 -13.49 16.46
N ASN A 117 6.84 -13.33 16.02
CA ASN A 117 7.67 -12.17 16.38
C ASN A 117 7.06 -10.84 15.92
N VAL A 118 6.46 -10.83 14.73
CA VAL A 118 5.77 -9.64 14.20
C VAL A 118 4.51 -9.33 14.99
N ASN A 119 3.67 -10.33 15.27
CA ASN A 119 2.44 -10.15 16.05
C ASN A 119 2.75 -9.65 17.47
N ALA A 120 3.86 -10.10 18.07
CA ALA A 120 4.28 -9.62 19.39
C ALA A 120 4.74 -8.15 19.39
N LYS A 121 5.19 -7.61 18.25
CA LYS A 121 5.71 -6.24 18.12
C LYS A 121 4.66 -5.22 17.66
N ASN A 122 3.60 -5.68 16.99
CA ASN A 122 2.58 -4.81 16.44
C ASN A 122 1.18 -5.37 16.78
N GLU A 123 0.58 -4.83 17.84
CA GLU A 123 -0.72 -5.26 18.35
C GLU A 123 -1.84 -5.03 17.33
N GLU A 124 -1.80 -3.92 16.57
CA GLU A 124 -2.81 -3.62 15.56
C GLU A 124 -2.78 -4.64 14.42
N PHE A 125 -1.58 -4.96 13.93
CA PHE A 125 -1.40 -6.00 12.92
C PHE A 125 -1.84 -7.36 13.45
N ALA A 126 -1.46 -7.71 14.68
CA ALA A 126 -1.85 -8.97 15.29
C ALA A 126 -3.38 -9.13 15.39
N LEU A 127 -4.07 -8.08 15.84
CA LEU A 127 -5.53 -8.07 15.95
C LEU A 127 -6.18 -8.22 14.57
N ASP A 128 -5.78 -7.40 13.60
CA ASP A 128 -6.32 -7.43 12.24
C ASP A 128 -6.08 -8.80 11.58
N PHE A 129 -4.89 -9.38 11.77
CA PHE A 129 -4.53 -10.70 11.26
C PHE A 129 -5.38 -11.82 11.86
N LEU A 130 -5.57 -11.82 13.19
CA LEU A 130 -6.42 -12.79 13.86
C LEU A 130 -7.89 -12.68 13.42
N ILE A 131 -8.40 -11.46 13.26
CA ILE A 131 -9.75 -11.21 12.71
C ILE A 131 -9.84 -11.75 11.27
N GLY A 132 -8.81 -11.52 10.45
CA GLY A 132 -8.72 -12.04 9.08
C GLY A 132 -8.80 -13.56 9.03
N ILE A 133 -8.02 -14.26 9.86
CA ILE A 133 -8.07 -15.72 9.99
C ILE A 133 -9.46 -16.17 10.47
N GLN A 134 -10.01 -15.54 11.50
CA GLN A 134 -11.32 -15.91 12.04
C GLN A 134 -12.42 -15.79 10.98
N CYS A 135 -12.39 -14.73 10.17
CA CYS A 135 -13.33 -14.51 9.07
C CYS A 135 -13.20 -15.60 8.01
N TYR A 136 -11.98 -15.97 7.64
CA TYR A 136 -11.72 -17.07 6.71
C TYR A 136 -12.28 -18.39 7.23
N MET A 137 -11.94 -18.76 8.47
CA MET A 137 -12.39 -20.00 9.10
C MET A 137 -13.92 -20.08 9.20
N SER A 138 -14.58 -18.96 9.50
CA SER A 138 -16.04 -18.88 9.63
C SER A 138 -16.75 -19.04 8.28
N ARG A 139 -16.19 -18.47 7.20
CA ARG A 139 -16.82 -18.48 5.87
C ARG A 139 -16.48 -19.72 5.05
N ARG A 140 -15.37 -20.42 5.35
CA ARG A 140 -14.82 -21.55 4.57
C ARG A 140 -14.64 -21.26 3.07
N THR A 141 -14.54 -19.99 2.69
CA THR A 141 -14.30 -19.56 1.32
C THR A 141 -12.82 -19.28 1.12
N ALA A 142 -12.22 -19.83 0.06
CA ALA A 142 -10.85 -19.53 -0.30
C ALA A 142 -10.60 -18.01 -0.37
N ILE A 143 -9.56 -17.51 0.30
CA ILE A 143 -9.14 -16.12 0.16
C ILE A 143 -8.67 -15.94 -1.30
N SER A 144 -9.26 -14.98 -2.01
CA SER A 144 -8.81 -14.61 -3.35
C SER A 144 -7.40 -14.06 -3.29
N ASN A 145 -6.54 -14.41 -4.25
CA ASN A 145 -5.18 -13.89 -4.30
C ASN A 145 -5.21 -12.36 -4.46
N PRO A 146 -4.73 -11.57 -3.48
CA PRO A 146 -4.79 -10.10 -3.50
C PRO A 146 -4.08 -9.49 -4.70
N ARG A 147 -3.00 -10.12 -5.20
CA ARG A 147 -2.25 -9.67 -6.39
C ARG A 147 -3.06 -9.75 -7.68
N LYS A 148 -4.10 -10.59 -7.70
CA LYS A 148 -5.00 -10.77 -8.84
C LYS A 148 -6.28 -9.95 -8.70
N SER A 149 -6.40 -9.12 -7.65
CA SER A 149 -7.51 -8.21 -7.50
C SER A 149 -7.53 -7.23 -8.67
N ARG A 150 -8.53 -7.37 -9.56
CA ARG A 150 -8.77 -6.44 -10.66
C ARG A 150 -9.69 -5.28 -10.27
N SER A 151 -10.24 -5.33 -9.05
CA SER A 151 -11.00 -4.24 -8.46
C SER A 151 -10.04 -3.26 -7.81
N CYS A 152 -10.46 -1.98 -7.78
CA CYS A 152 -9.75 -0.88 -7.13
C CYS A 152 -9.83 -0.98 -5.58
N THR A 153 -9.89 -2.21 -5.05
CA THR A 153 -10.00 -2.56 -3.61
C THR A 153 -8.93 -1.88 -2.78
N TYR A 154 -7.71 -1.86 -3.32
CA TYR A 154 -6.51 -1.34 -2.68
C TYR A 154 -6.11 0.06 -3.20
N HIS A 155 -6.96 0.69 -4.00
CA HIS A 155 -6.75 2.06 -4.46
C HIS A 155 -7.39 3.06 -3.50
N SER A 156 -6.81 4.25 -3.44
CA SER A 156 -7.18 5.37 -2.58
C SER A 156 -8.16 6.34 -3.26
N HIS A 157 -8.32 6.29 -4.58
CA HIS A 157 -9.31 7.14 -5.26
C HIS A 157 -10.76 6.83 -4.87
N LYS A 158 -11.65 7.79 -5.13
CA LYS A 158 -13.11 7.61 -4.98
C LYS A 158 -13.66 6.73 -6.10
N ASP A 159 -14.66 5.90 -5.77
CA ASP A 159 -15.31 4.97 -6.69
C ASP A 159 -15.65 5.62 -8.05
N GLY A 160 -15.35 4.91 -9.13
CA GLY A 160 -15.63 5.34 -10.52
C GLY A 160 -14.54 6.18 -11.19
N LYS A 161 -13.46 6.56 -10.48
CA LYS A 161 -12.36 7.37 -11.04
C LYS A 161 -11.09 6.58 -11.39
N CYS A 162 -11.14 5.25 -11.28
CA CYS A 162 -10.00 4.36 -11.50
C CYS A 162 -9.47 4.45 -12.95
N THR A 163 -8.26 4.98 -13.12
CA THR A 163 -7.55 5.10 -14.42
C THR A 163 -6.64 3.91 -14.72
N SER A 164 -6.50 2.96 -13.78
CA SER A 164 -5.62 1.79 -13.93
C SER A 164 -5.94 1.01 -15.20
N THR A 165 -4.89 0.58 -15.91
CA THR A 165 -4.96 -0.24 -17.12
C THR A 165 -5.45 -1.67 -16.84
N ARG A 166 -5.51 -2.09 -15.56
CA ARG A 166 -6.08 -3.37 -15.11
C ARG A 166 -7.61 -3.36 -14.98
N LYS A 167 -8.33 -2.51 -15.72
CA LYS A 167 -9.81 -2.54 -15.72
C LYS A 167 -10.31 -3.96 -15.95
N SER A 168 -11.15 -4.42 -15.04
CA SER A 168 -12.05 -5.54 -15.25
C SER A 168 -12.74 -5.32 -16.60
N LYS A 169 -12.46 -6.20 -17.57
CA LYS A 169 -13.46 -6.49 -18.60
C LYS A 169 -14.67 -7.01 -17.83
N ALA A 170 -15.60 -6.11 -17.51
CA ALA A 170 -16.95 -6.51 -17.18
C ALA A 170 -17.42 -7.38 -18.34
N SER A 171 -17.89 -8.55 -17.97
CA SER A 171 -18.46 -9.58 -18.83
C SER A 171 -19.63 -9.01 -19.63
N ASP A 172 -19.34 -8.52 -20.84
CA ASP A 172 -20.28 -8.59 -21.95
C ASP A 172 -20.17 -9.99 -22.57
N MET A 173 -20.92 -10.94 -22.01
CA MET A 173 -21.19 -12.21 -22.67
C MET A 173 -22.62 -12.64 -22.33
N LYS A 174 -23.52 -12.24 -23.25
CA LYS A 174 -24.81 -12.82 -23.65
C LYS A 174 -25.83 -13.21 -22.58
#